data_AF-A0A183TEE2-F1
#
_entry.id   AF-A0A183TEE2-F1
#
_cell.length_a   1.000
_cell.length_b   1.000
_cell.length_c   1.000
_cell.angle_alpha   90.00
_cell.angle_beta   90.00
_cell.angle_gamma   90.00
#
_symmetry.space_group_name_H-M   'P 1'
#
loop_
_entity.id
_entity.type
_entity.pdbx_description
1 polymer ?
#
loop_
_entity_poly.entity_id
_entity_poly.type
_entity_poly.pdbx_seq_one_letter_code
_entity_poly.pdbx_strand_id
1 'polypeptide(L)'
;MLKHLDGFDEKLERNNQIRHQVLNLWGDETQKVGDFEVNKLEKIVSLPSEEMAMGYIKEVKQRYAEQLRTKEAREQRRRVVLLNASRIHHIHQEEKRNEIIAEQLERRSQLEKRLSTQLQQLHHEKETIIANRILRETQLRQQREENFKEALKQQKLEREEEAREIAEKIKNEREQRRVEKYTRHLHQIRVEIVLPIVDFATKIAEYREMTGRLIPISLFRQWRKLLLTGKPLFPESHRADREMGKTNETPAQRENSADVLEDRETLLDEQDLQDYTVLQLRLVIIIIILIVKRSLAFQRATPVLCQHRLVRFHRAADWEAQLCPSKRILRTVRVFLSAHFGFFAGVC
;
A
#
# COMPACT_ATOMS: atom_id res chain seq x y z
N MET A 1 -50.13 -44.41 18.20
CA MET A 1 -51.52 -44.68 17.76
C MET A 1 -51.75 -46.18 17.64
N LEU A 2 -51.71 -46.92 18.75
CA LEU A 2 -51.84 -48.39 18.75
C LEU A 2 -52.45 -48.94 20.06
N LYS A 3 -53.23 -48.12 20.79
CA LYS A 3 -53.89 -48.52 22.06
C LYS A 3 -55.42 -48.45 22.02
N HIS A 4 -56.01 -48.12 20.87
CA HIS A 4 -57.46 -47.97 20.74
C HIS A 4 -58.12 -49.13 19.97
N LEU A 5 -57.33 -50.14 19.55
CA LEU A 5 -57.84 -51.36 18.93
C LEU A 5 -58.11 -52.46 19.98
N ASP A 6 -57.31 -52.54 21.05
CA ASP A 6 -57.46 -53.54 22.11
C ASP A 6 -58.82 -53.48 22.83
N GLY A 7 -59.41 -52.28 22.95
CA GLY A 7 -60.73 -52.11 23.60
C GLY A 7 -61.92 -52.52 22.74
N PHE A 8 -61.75 -52.69 21.42
CA PHE A 8 -62.80 -53.18 20.54
C PHE A 8 -62.86 -54.71 20.57
N ASP A 9 -61.71 -55.37 20.57
CA ASP A 9 -61.61 -56.82 20.64
C ASP A 9 -62.05 -57.35 22.01
N GLU A 10 -61.68 -56.69 23.12
CA GLU A 10 -62.21 -57.02 24.46
C GLU A 10 -63.73 -56.84 24.58
N LYS A 11 -64.33 -55.91 23.83
CA LYS A 11 -65.78 -55.71 23.81
C LYS A 11 -66.47 -56.78 22.96
N LEU A 12 -65.83 -57.22 21.88
CA LEU A 12 -66.32 -58.29 21.03
C LEU A 12 -66.28 -59.64 21.76
N GLU A 13 -65.18 -59.93 22.47
CA GLU A 13 -65.04 -61.11 23.32
C GLU A 13 -66.08 -61.13 24.45
N ARG A 14 -66.28 -60.00 25.15
CA ARG A 14 -67.36 -59.87 26.15
C ARG A 14 -68.75 -60.08 25.56
N ASN A 15 -69.03 -59.56 24.37
CA ASN A 15 -70.32 -59.71 23.71
C ASN A 15 -70.56 -61.17 23.26
N ASN A 16 -69.52 -61.85 22.76
CA ASN A 16 -69.57 -63.26 22.41
C ASN A 16 -69.74 -64.14 23.65
N GLN A 17 -69.10 -63.79 24.77
CA GLN A 17 -69.25 -64.51 26.04
C GLN A 17 -70.64 -64.33 26.66
N ILE A 18 -71.23 -63.13 26.55
CA ILE A 18 -72.63 -62.88 26.92
C ILE A 18 -73.58 -63.66 26.01
N ARG A 19 -73.32 -63.72 24.69
CA ARG A 19 -74.12 -64.54 23.76
C ARG A 19 -74.06 -66.02 24.12
N HIS A 20 -72.89 -66.56 24.46
CA HIS A 20 -72.77 -67.95 24.91
C HIS A 20 -73.46 -68.20 26.26
N GLN A 21 -73.40 -67.25 27.21
CA GLN A 21 -74.14 -67.36 28.47
C GLN A 21 -75.66 -67.32 28.24
N VAL A 22 -76.14 -66.47 27.33
CA VAL A 22 -77.57 -66.41 26.97
C VAL A 22 -78.02 -67.65 26.22
N LEU A 23 -77.22 -68.18 25.29
CA LEU A 23 -77.52 -69.45 24.61
C LEU A 23 -77.57 -70.64 25.58
N ASN A 24 -76.72 -70.65 26.61
CA ASN A 24 -76.73 -71.68 27.64
C ASN A 24 -77.87 -71.51 28.67
N LEU A 25 -78.41 -70.30 28.86
CA LEU A 25 -79.60 -70.04 29.68
C LEU A 25 -80.91 -70.40 28.96
N TRP A 26 -80.88 -70.54 27.64
CA TRP A 26 -82.03 -70.88 26.80
C TRP A 26 -81.91 -72.29 26.17
N GLY A 27 -80.95 -73.10 26.65
CA GLY A 27 -80.83 -74.52 26.35
C GLY A 27 -81.51 -75.35 27.44
N ASP A 28 -82.45 -76.20 27.03
CA ASP A 28 -83.09 -77.28 27.79
C ASP A 28 -83.91 -76.91 29.04
N GLU A 29 -85.10 -76.36 28.81
CA GLU A 29 -86.30 -76.76 29.57
C GLU A 29 -87.46 -77.00 28.60
N THR A 30 -87.42 -78.11 27.88
CA THR A 30 -88.67 -78.76 27.45
C THR A 30 -89.36 -79.28 28.71
N GLN A 31 -90.15 -78.41 29.35
CA GLN A 31 -91.06 -78.83 30.40
C GLN A 31 -91.98 -79.92 29.84
N LYS A 32 -91.72 -81.14 30.31
CA LYS A 32 -92.60 -82.30 30.20
C LYS A 32 -94.00 -81.85 30.63
N VAL A 33 -94.94 -81.82 29.69
CA VAL A 33 -96.36 -81.78 30.02
C VAL A 33 -96.67 -83.14 30.64
N GLY A 34 -96.60 -83.19 31.97
CA GLY A 34 -97.02 -84.32 32.76
C GLY A 34 -98.53 -84.52 32.62
N ASP A 35 -98.94 -85.78 32.67
CA ASP A 35 -100.32 -86.23 32.71
C ASP A 35 -101.09 -85.46 33.80
N PHE A 36 -101.97 -84.57 33.39
CA PHE A 36 -102.90 -83.91 34.30
C PHE A 36 -104.17 -84.75 34.37
N GLU A 37 -104.39 -85.34 35.54
CA GLU A 37 -105.53 -86.15 35.93
C GLU A 37 -106.86 -85.55 35.44
N VAL A 38 -107.53 -86.25 34.53
CA VAL A 38 -108.93 -85.99 34.17
C VAL A 38 -109.80 -86.59 35.27
N ASN A 39 -109.90 -85.91 36.40
CA ASN A 39 -111.03 -86.06 37.32
C ASN A 39 -110.91 -85.02 38.43
N LYS A 40 -111.77 -84.00 38.35
CA LYS A 40 -112.44 -83.29 39.47
C LYS A 40 -112.80 -81.86 39.06
N LEU A 41 -113.77 -81.71 38.17
CA LEU A 41 -114.61 -80.51 38.07
C LEU A 41 -116.01 -80.88 37.54
N GLU A 42 -116.69 -81.81 38.21
CA GLU A 42 -118.15 -81.70 38.34
C GLU A 42 -118.44 -80.65 39.42
N LYS A 43 -118.40 -79.38 39.00
CA LYS A 43 -119.07 -78.30 39.70
C LYS A 43 -119.99 -77.67 38.68
N ILE A 44 -121.28 -77.97 38.81
CA ILE A 44 -122.39 -77.36 38.09
C ILE A 44 -122.22 -75.83 38.23
N VAL A 45 -121.69 -75.20 37.20
CA VAL A 45 -121.81 -73.77 36.97
C VAL A 45 -122.95 -73.65 36.00
N SER A 46 -124.08 -73.16 36.51
CA SER A 46 -125.19 -72.64 35.70
C SER A 46 -124.63 -71.88 34.51
N LEU A 47 -125.01 -72.27 33.29
CA LEU A 47 -124.77 -71.50 32.08
C LEU A 47 -125.13 -70.03 32.38
N PRO A 48 -124.17 -69.09 32.32
CA PRO A 48 -124.47 -67.68 32.51
C PRO A 48 -125.46 -67.28 31.43
N SER A 49 -126.46 -66.46 31.78
CA SER A 49 -127.30 -65.77 30.79
C SER A 49 -126.41 -65.17 29.68
N GLU A 50 -126.81 -65.26 28.42
CA GLU A 50 -126.05 -64.78 27.25
C GLU A 50 -125.52 -63.35 27.44
N GLU A 51 -126.22 -62.54 28.24
CA GLU A 51 -125.85 -61.19 28.64
C GLU A 51 -124.56 -61.11 29.50
N MET A 52 -124.34 -62.06 30.43
CA MET A 52 -123.13 -62.10 31.27
C MET A 52 -121.90 -62.63 30.50
N ALA A 53 -122.08 -63.61 29.60
CA ALA A 53 -121.00 -64.07 28.74
C ALA A 53 -120.56 -62.98 27.74
N MET A 54 -121.53 -62.24 27.18
CA MET A 54 -121.26 -61.08 26.31
C MET A 54 -120.60 -59.91 27.07
N GLY A 55 -120.99 -59.67 28.33
CA GLY A 55 -120.30 -58.72 29.22
C GLY A 55 -118.84 -59.09 29.46
N TYR A 56 -118.57 -60.35 29.79
CA TYR A 56 -117.21 -60.86 29.98
C TYR A 56 -116.35 -60.78 28.71
N ILE A 57 -116.90 -61.15 27.53
CA ILE A 57 -116.19 -61.01 26.25
C ILE A 57 -115.86 -59.54 25.95
N LYS A 58 -116.76 -58.59 26.27
CA LYS A 58 -116.48 -57.16 26.13
C LYS A 58 -115.36 -56.69 27.05
N GLU A 59 -115.36 -57.13 28.32
CA GLU A 59 -114.27 -56.82 29.25
C GLU A 59 -112.93 -57.40 28.80
N VAL A 60 -112.91 -58.63 28.30
CA VAL A 60 -111.69 -59.25 27.75
C VAL A 60 -111.17 -58.47 26.54
N LYS A 61 -112.06 -58.05 25.63
CA LYS A 61 -111.69 -57.20 24.48
C LYS A 61 -111.19 -55.82 24.91
N GLN A 62 -111.80 -55.21 25.92
CA GLN A 62 -111.35 -53.93 26.49
C GLN A 62 -109.96 -54.06 27.13
N ARG A 63 -109.74 -55.07 27.97
CA ARG A 63 -108.42 -55.36 28.57
C ARG A 63 -107.37 -55.63 27.49
N TYR A 64 -107.70 -56.36 26.43
CA TYR A 64 -106.78 -56.60 25.32
C TYR A 64 -106.44 -55.30 24.56
N ALA A 65 -107.43 -54.43 24.29
CA ALA A 65 -107.21 -53.14 23.65
C ALA A 65 -106.38 -52.18 24.51
N GLU A 66 -106.60 -52.16 25.83
CA GLU A 66 -105.78 -51.42 26.79
C GLU A 66 -104.36 -51.99 26.86
N GLN A 67 -104.20 -53.30 26.90
CA GLN A 67 -102.89 -53.96 26.84
C GLN A 67 -102.15 -53.62 25.55
N LEU A 68 -102.82 -53.57 24.40
CA LEU A 68 -102.22 -53.15 23.14
C LEU A 68 -101.75 -51.69 23.19
N ARG A 69 -102.60 -50.77 23.67
CA ARG A 69 -102.23 -49.35 23.87
C ARG A 69 -101.05 -49.18 24.82
N THR A 70 -101.01 -49.92 25.92
CA THR A 70 -99.87 -49.86 26.85
C THR A 70 -98.59 -50.43 26.24
N LYS A 71 -98.67 -51.47 25.41
CA LYS A 71 -97.53 -52.00 24.64
C LYS A 71 -97.03 -50.97 23.64
N GLU A 72 -97.91 -50.39 22.83
CA GLU A 72 -97.57 -49.35 21.85
C GLU A 72 -96.93 -48.12 22.53
N ALA A 73 -97.50 -47.64 23.64
CA ALA A 73 -96.93 -46.53 24.39
C ALA A 73 -95.53 -46.85 24.96
N ARG A 74 -95.31 -48.08 25.44
CA ARG A 74 -93.99 -48.55 25.89
C ARG A 74 -93.00 -48.62 24.74
N GLU A 75 -93.41 -49.11 23.58
CA GLU A 75 -92.58 -49.16 22.38
C GLU A 75 -92.21 -47.76 21.87
N GLN A 76 -93.16 -46.82 21.85
CA GLN A 76 -92.89 -45.43 21.47
C GLN A 76 -91.88 -44.79 22.42
N ARG A 77 -92.03 -44.97 23.74
CA ARG A 77 -91.05 -44.48 24.73
C ARG A 77 -89.68 -45.12 24.52
N ARG A 78 -89.62 -46.43 24.28
CA ARG A 78 -88.37 -47.15 23.97
C ARG A 78 -87.71 -46.58 22.70
N ARG A 79 -88.47 -46.33 21.63
CA ARG A 79 -87.96 -45.72 20.39
C ARG A 79 -87.38 -44.34 20.64
N VAL A 80 -88.08 -43.48 21.38
CA VAL A 80 -87.58 -42.13 21.72
C VAL A 80 -86.29 -42.21 22.54
N VAL A 81 -86.23 -43.08 23.54
CA VAL A 81 -85.02 -43.27 24.36
C VAL A 81 -83.85 -43.79 23.51
N LEU A 82 -84.10 -44.77 22.63
CA LEU A 82 -83.07 -45.30 21.73
C LEU A 82 -82.56 -44.24 20.75
N LEU A 83 -83.46 -43.48 20.13
CA LEU A 83 -83.08 -42.39 19.21
C LEU A 83 -82.29 -41.30 19.95
N ASN A 84 -82.70 -40.92 21.16
CA ASN A 84 -81.97 -39.95 21.97
C ASN A 84 -80.61 -40.49 22.39
N ALA A 85 -80.50 -41.76 22.79
CA ALA A 85 -79.22 -42.40 23.12
C ALA A 85 -78.28 -42.43 21.91
N SER A 86 -78.78 -42.80 20.72
CA SER A 86 -78.01 -42.75 19.47
C SER A 86 -77.58 -41.33 19.11
N ARG A 87 -78.46 -40.33 19.29
CA ARG A 87 -78.14 -38.91 19.03
C ARG A 87 -77.06 -38.40 19.98
N ILE A 88 -77.18 -38.66 21.29
CA ILE A 88 -76.16 -38.27 22.28
C ILE A 88 -74.82 -38.90 21.94
N HIS A 89 -74.82 -40.19 21.59
CA HIS A 89 -73.60 -40.88 21.19
C HIS A 89 -72.98 -40.29 19.91
N HIS A 90 -73.81 -39.92 18.92
CA HIS A 90 -73.34 -39.25 17.70
C HIS A 90 -72.68 -37.90 18.01
N ILE A 91 -73.36 -37.04 18.78
CA ILE A 91 -72.83 -35.73 19.18
C ILE A 91 -71.49 -35.91 19.91
N HIS A 92 -71.40 -36.86 20.84
CA HIS A 92 -70.16 -37.13 21.56
C HIS A 92 -69.03 -37.63 20.65
N GLN A 93 -69.34 -38.40 19.59
CA GLN A 93 -68.35 -38.80 18.60
C GLN A 93 -67.89 -37.63 17.73
N GLU A 94 -68.79 -36.70 17.39
CA GLU A 94 -68.46 -35.48 16.66
C GLU A 94 -67.60 -34.53 17.48
N GLU A 95 -67.93 -34.34 18.76
CA GLU A 95 -67.12 -33.55 19.70
C GLU A 95 -65.70 -34.10 19.78
N LYS A 96 -65.53 -35.42 19.97
CA LYS A 96 -64.20 -36.06 19.96
C LYS A 96 -63.45 -35.85 18.65
N ARG A 97 -64.12 -35.96 17.52
CA ARG A 97 -63.49 -35.72 16.21
C ARG A 97 -63.06 -34.26 16.08
N ASN A 98 -63.90 -33.33 16.50
CA ASN A 98 -63.63 -31.90 16.47
C ASN A 98 -62.47 -31.53 17.39
N GLU A 99 -62.41 -32.09 18.60
CA GLU A 99 -61.30 -31.91 19.55
C GLU A 99 -59.97 -32.35 18.93
N ILE A 100 -59.93 -33.54 18.32
CA ILE A 100 -58.71 -34.03 17.64
C ILE A 100 -58.29 -33.10 16.51
N ILE A 101 -59.24 -32.60 15.71
CA ILE A 101 -58.95 -31.67 14.62
C ILE A 101 -58.45 -30.34 15.17
N ALA A 102 -59.07 -29.81 16.23
CA ALA A 102 -58.67 -28.57 16.87
C ALA A 102 -57.23 -28.66 17.42
N GLU A 103 -56.90 -29.73 18.15
CA GLU A 103 -55.53 -29.97 18.64
C GLU A 103 -54.50 -30.02 17.50
N GLN A 104 -54.84 -30.69 16.38
CA GLN A 104 -53.96 -30.77 15.23
C GLN A 104 -53.73 -29.41 14.58
N LEU A 105 -54.79 -28.61 14.44
CA LEU A 105 -54.71 -27.25 13.89
C LEU A 105 -53.90 -26.32 14.80
N GLU A 106 -54.11 -26.40 16.13
CA GLU A 106 -53.33 -25.62 17.08
C GLU A 106 -51.84 -25.97 17.02
N ARG A 107 -51.50 -27.26 16.97
CA ARG A 107 -50.10 -27.69 16.81
C ARG A 107 -49.49 -27.15 15.52
N ARG A 108 -50.21 -27.21 14.39
CA ARG A 108 -49.76 -26.65 13.11
C ARG A 108 -49.55 -25.15 13.19
N SER A 109 -50.51 -24.40 13.75
CA SER A 109 -50.41 -22.95 13.92
C SER A 109 -49.24 -22.55 14.82
N GLN A 110 -48.98 -23.30 15.90
CA GLN A 110 -47.81 -23.06 16.76
C GLN A 110 -46.49 -23.32 16.02
N LEU A 111 -46.43 -24.37 15.20
CA LEU A 111 -45.24 -24.65 14.38
C LEU A 111 -45.01 -23.56 13.33
N GLU A 112 -46.05 -23.08 12.66
CA GLU A 112 -45.95 -21.96 11.71
C GLU A 112 -45.45 -20.68 12.38
N LYS A 113 -45.97 -20.36 13.57
CA LYS A 113 -45.49 -19.21 14.36
C LYS A 113 -44.01 -19.36 14.71
N ARG A 114 -43.57 -20.54 15.16
CA ARG A 114 -42.16 -20.80 15.45
C ARG A 114 -41.29 -20.65 14.21
N LEU A 115 -41.70 -21.25 13.09
CA LEU A 115 -40.97 -21.16 11.83
C LEU A 115 -40.88 -19.71 11.34
N SER A 116 -41.95 -18.94 11.47
CA SER A 116 -41.96 -17.51 11.13
C SER A 116 -40.96 -16.71 11.98
N THR A 117 -40.93 -16.94 13.30
CA THR A 117 -39.96 -16.28 14.19
C THR A 117 -38.51 -16.66 13.86
N GLN A 118 -38.25 -17.93 13.55
CA GLN A 118 -36.92 -18.41 13.13
C GLN A 118 -36.51 -17.79 11.80
N LEU A 119 -37.43 -17.70 10.85
CA LEU A 119 -37.17 -17.08 9.55
C LEU A 119 -36.84 -15.59 9.72
N GLN A 120 -37.58 -14.87 10.57
CA GLN A 120 -37.27 -13.47 10.89
C GLN A 120 -35.87 -13.31 11.52
N GLN A 121 -35.49 -14.20 12.45
CA GLN A 121 -34.14 -14.20 13.03
C GLN A 121 -33.06 -14.42 11.97
N LEU A 122 -33.24 -15.41 11.08
CA LEU A 122 -32.30 -15.68 9.99
C LEU A 122 -32.21 -14.51 8.98
N HIS A 123 -33.33 -13.84 8.70
CA HIS A 123 -33.32 -12.64 7.87
C HIS A 123 -32.50 -11.53 8.53
N HIS A 124 -32.70 -11.28 9.82
CA HIS A 124 -31.94 -10.29 10.55
C HIS A 124 -30.45 -10.63 10.58
N GLU A 125 -30.09 -11.88 10.90
CA GLU A 125 -28.70 -12.35 10.87
C GLU A 125 -28.07 -12.15 9.48
N LYS A 126 -28.77 -12.53 8.41
CA LYS A 126 -28.32 -12.31 7.04
C LYS A 126 -28.07 -10.83 6.76
N GLU A 127 -28.97 -9.95 7.16
CA GLU A 127 -28.81 -8.49 7.00
C GLU A 127 -27.58 -7.98 7.75
N THR A 128 -27.38 -8.42 8.99
CA THR A 128 -26.17 -8.04 9.75
C THR A 128 -24.88 -8.53 9.11
N ILE A 129 -24.87 -9.74 8.54
CA ILE A 129 -23.70 -10.29 7.82
C ILE A 129 -23.41 -9.44 6.57
N ILE A 130 -24.45 -9.08 5.81
CA ILE A 130 -24.29 -8.22 4.62
C ILE A 130 -23.77 -6.85 5.02
N ALA A 131 -24.34 -6.22 6.05
CA ALA A 131 -23.88 -4.93 6.56
C ALA A 131 -22.42 -4.99 7.02
N ASN A 132 -22.04 -6.02 7.80
CA ASN A 132 -20.67 -6.23 8.25
C ASN A 132 -19.70 -6.44 7.09
N ARG A 133 -20.12 -7.17 6.04
CA ARG A 133 -19.32 -7.36 4.83
C ARG A 133 -19.09 -6.04 4.10
N ILE A 134 -20.13 -5.24 3.90
CA ILE A 134 -20.03 -3.92 3.25
C ILE A 134 -19.12 -3.00 4.07
N LEU A 135 -19.27 -2.97 5.40
CA LEU A 135 -18.41 -2.17 6.28
C LEU A 135 -16.94 -2.59 6.18
N ARG A 136 -16.65 -3.90 6.18
CA ARG A 136 -15.27 -4.38 6.02
C ARG A 136 -14.71 -4.05 4.63
N GLU A 137 -15.50 -4.26 3.58
CA GLU A 137 -15.07 -3.96 2.21
C GLU A 137 -14.80 -2.47 1.99
N THR A 138 -15.63 -1.60 2.58
CA THR A 138 -15.43 -0.14 2.54
C THR A 138 -14.20 0.30 3.32
N GLN A 139 -13.98 -0.22 4.54
CA GLN A 139 -12.77 0.03 5.31
C GLN A 139 -11.50 -0.41 4.57
N LEU A 140 -11.50 -1.62 4.00
CA LEU A 140 -10.36 -2.12 3.21
C LEU A 140 -10.15 -1.34 1.92
N ARG A 141 -11.21 -0.79 1.31
CA ARG A 141 -11.08 0.10 0.15
C ARG A 141 -10.42 1.42 0.57
N GLN A 142 -10.89 2.02 1.66
CA GLN A 142 -10.31 3.26 2.20
C GLN A 142 -8.83 3.11 2.54
N GLN A 143 -8.47 2.05 3.29
CA GLN A 143 -7.06 1.77 3.61
C GLN A 143 -6.20 1.56 2.36
N ARG A 144 -6.72 0.87 1.34
CA ARG A 144 -5.99 0.71 0.07
C ARG A 144 -5.78 2.04 -0.65
N GLU A 145 -6.78 2.91 -0.66
CA GLU A 145 -6.67 4.25 -1.26
C GLU A 145 -5.69 5.14 -0.48
N GLU A 146 -5.68 5.07 0.84
CA GLU A 146 -4.73 5.78 1.69
C GLU A 146 -3.30 5.29 1.47
N ASN A 147 -3.08 3.98 1.55
CA ASN A 147 -1.78 3.37 1.28
C ASN A 147 -1.28 3.70 -0.13
N PHE A 148 -2.17 3.72 -1.12
CA PHE A 148 -1.82 4.12 -2.49
C PHE A 148 -1.40 5.59 -2.57
N LYS A 149 -2.13 6.49 -1.89
CA LYS A 149 -1.77 7.91 -1.83
C LYS A 149 -0.44 8.13 -1.11
N GLU A 150 -0.18 7.40 -0.03
CA GLU A 150 1.07 7.48 0.72
C GLU A 150 2.26 6.96 -0.10
N ALA A 151 2.13 5.79 -0.74
CA ALA A 151 3.15 5.26 -1.64
C ALA A 151 3.45 6.23 -2.79
N LEU A 152 2.44 6.88 -3.36
CA LEU A 152 2.62 7.87 -4.41
C LEU A 152 3.33 9.14 -3.90
N LYS A 153 3.07 9.57 -2.66
CA LYS A 153 3.80 10.69 -2.03
C LYS A 153 5.27 10.33 -1.77
N GLN A 154 5.54 9.14 -1.24
CA GLN A 154 6.89 8.66 -1.01
C GLN A 154 7.68 8.57 -2.31
N GLN A 155 7.11 7.95 -3.35
CA GLN A 155 7.77 7.86 -4.66
C GLN A 155 8.07 9.24 -5.27
N LYS A 156 7.19 10.24 -5.07
CA LYS A 156 7.45 11.61 -5.53
C LYS A 156 8.62 12.23 -4.78
N LEU A 157 8.67 12.06 -3.45
CA LEU A 157 9.76 12.57 -2.62
C LEU A 157 11.09 11.91 -3.02
N GLU A 158 11.12 10.59 -3.16
CA GLU A 158 12.32 9.84 -3.60
C GLU A 158 12.81 10.34 -4.97
N ARG A 159 11.92 10.53 -5.94
CA ARG A 159 12.29 11.09 -7.25
C ARG A 159 12.82 12.52 -7.17
N GLU A 160 12.24 13.35 -6.31
CA GLU A 160 12.74 14.71 -6.09
C GLU A 160 14.12 14.71 -5.44
N GLU A 161 14.37 13.82 -4.49
CA GLU A 161 15.67 13.64 -3.83
C GLU A 161 16.71 13.12 -4.83
N GLU A 162 16.40 12.07 -5.59
CA GLU A 162 17.26 11.56 -6.67
C GLU A 162 17.59 12.65 -7.69
N ALA A 163 16.60 13.44 -8.12
CA ALA A 163 16.83 14.55 -9.05
C ALA A 163 17.75 15.62 -8.47
N ARG A 164 17.61 15.93 -7.17
CA ARG A 164 18.52 16.87 -6.47
C ARG A 164 19.94 16.32 -6.39
N GLU A 165 20.11 15.06 -6.00
CA GLU A 165 21.42 14.43 -5.94
C GLU A 165 22.12 14.38 -7.30
N ILE A 166 21.38 14.04 -8.37
CA ILE A 166 21.90 14.06 -9.74
C ILE A 166 22.30 15.48 -10.13
N ALA A 167 21.47 16.48 -9.85
CA ALA A 167 21.78 17.88 -10.15
C ALA A 167 23.04 18.36 -9.39
N GLU A 168 23.22 17.96 -8.14
CA GLU A 168 24.42 18.26 -7.36
C GLU A 168 25.67 17.57 -7.93
N LYS A 169 25.58 16.30 -8.30
CA LYS A 169 26.67 15.56 -8.96
C LYS A 169 27.10 16.25 -10.25
N ILE A 170 26.14 16.60 -11.12
CA ILE A 170 26.41 17.33 -12.36
C ILE A 170 27.08 18.68 -12.08
N LYS A 171 26.62 19.43 -11.08
CA LYS A 171 27.21 20.71 -10.69
C LYS A 171 28.66 20.55 -10.21
N ASN A 172 28.92 19.53 -9.39
CA ASN A 172 30.26 19.24 -8.88
C ASN A 172 31.22 18.81 -10.01
N GLU A 173 30.77 17.94 -10.92
CA GLU A 173 31.57 17.55 -12.09
C GLU A 173 31.89 18.76 -12.99
N ARG A 174 30.91 19.65 -13.23
CA ARG A 174 31.14 20.88 -13.99
C ARG A 174 32.16 21.81 -13.32
N GLU A 175 32.15 21.91 -11.99
CA GLU A 175 33.18 22.67 -11.27
C GLU A 175 34.56 22.01 -11.38
N GLN A 176 34.65 20.68 -11.20
CA GLN A 176 35.90 19.94 -11.36
C GLN A 176 36.49 20.12 -12.75
N ARG A 177 35.69 19.97 -13.81
CA ARG A 177 36.13 20.20 -15.21
C ARG A 177 36.64 21.63 -15.41
N ARG A 178 36.00 22.64 -14.81
CA ARG A 178 36.47 24.04 -14.87
C ARG A 178 37.81 24.21 -14.18
N VAL A 179 37.98 23.65 -12.98
CA VAL A 179 39.25 23.69 -12.25
C VAL A 179 40.35 22.97 -13.01
N GLU A 180 40.10 21.78 -13.56
CA GLU A 180 41.05 21.02 -14.37
C GLU A 180 41.46 21.77 -15.65
N LYS A 181 40.51 22.38 -16.35
CA LYS A 181 40.79 23.20 -17.54
C LYS A 181 41.69 24.38 -17.16
N TYR A 182 41.38 25.06 -16.05
CA TYR A 182 42.17 26.18 -15.55
C TYR A 182 43.58 25.75 -15.11
N THR A 183 43.73 24.65 -14.37
CA THR A 183 45.03 24.17 -13.93
C THR A 183 45.89 23.68 -15.09
N ARG A 184 45.28 23.00 -16.09
CA ARG A 184 45.96 22.60 -17.32
C ARG A 184 46.48 23.80 -18.09
N HIS A 185 45.65 24.83 -18.25
CA HIS A 185 46.03 26.08 -18.91
C HIS A 185 47.17 26.80 -18.17
N LEU A 186 47.07 26.92 -16.85
CA LEU A 186 48.16 27.48 -16.04
C LEU A 186 49.45 26.67 -16.16
N HIS A 187 49.35 25.34 -16.19
CA HIS A 187 50.50 24.46 -16.37
C HIS A 187 51.15 24.68 -17.75
N GLN A 188 50.35 24.79 -18.81
CA GLN A 188 50.84 25.10 -20.16
C GLN A 188 51.58 26.44 -20.19
N ILE A 189 50.98 27.52 -19.66
CA ILE A 189 51.65 28.83 -19.56
C ILE A 189 52.95 28.74 -18.76
N ARG A 190 52.94 28.01 -17.65
CA ARG A 190 54.13 27.83 -16.82
C ARG A 190 55.26 27.17 -17.61
N VAL A 191 54.96 26.11 -18.36
CA VAL A 191 55.97 25.33 -19.10
C VAL A 191 56.44 26.05 -20.36
N GLU A 192 55.52 26.68 -21.11
CA GLU A 192 55.83 27.28 -22.42
C GLU A 192 56.38 28.69 -22.32
N ILE A 193 55.96 29.48 -21.32
CA ILE A 193 56.29 30.91 -21.24
C ILE A 193 57.16 31.19 -20.02
N VAL A 194 56.70 30.82 -18.82
CA VAL A 194 57.35 31.25 -17.58
C VAL A 194 58.71 30.59 -17.39
N LEU A 195 58.80 29.25 -17.54
CA LEU A 195 60.07 28.53 -17.37
C LEU A 195 61.14 28.97 -18.38
N PRO A 196 60.86 29.11 -19.69
CA PRO A 196 61.87 29.59 -20.64
C PRO A 196 62.34 31.02 -20.36
N ILE A 197 61.45 31.91 -19.87
CA ILE A 197 61.84 33.26 -19.46
C ILE A 197 62.75 33.23 -18.22
N VAL A 198 62.42 32.39 -17.24
CA VAL A 198 63.26 32.19 -16.05
C VAL A 198 64.61 31.61 -16.46
N ASP A 199 64.63 30.56 -17.28
CA ASP A 199 65.86 29.94 -17.80
C ASP A 199 66.73 30.97 -18.55
N PHE A 200 66.11 31.83 -19.36
CA PHE A 200 66.79 32.92 -20.06
C PHE A 200 67.38 33.96 -19.09
N ALA A 201 66.63 34.35 -18.06
CA ALA A 201 67.11 35.26 -17.02
C ALA A 201 68.26 34.65 -16.20
N THR A 202 68.17 33.35 -15.88
CA THR A 202 69.22 32.61 -15.17
C THR A 202 70.50 32.54 -16.00
N LYS A 203 70.42 32.25 -17.31
CA LYS A 203 71.59 32.29 -18.20
C LYS A 203 72.25 33.66 -18.30
N ILE A 204 71.45 34.72 -18.28
CA ILE A 204 71.96 36.10 -18.24
C ILE A 204 72.68 36.38 -16.92
N ALA A 205 72.14 35.91 -15.79
CA ALA A 205 72.73 36.06 -14.48
C ALA A 205 74.05 35.27 -14.36
N GLU A 206 74.05 33.99 -14.74
CA GLU A 206 75.24 33.12 -14.76
C GLU A 206 76.39 33.74 -15.57
N TYR A 207 76.11 34.28 -16.76
CA TYR A 207 77.15 34.93 -17.57
C TYR A 207 77.77 36.12 -16.86
N ARG A 208 76.94 36.98 -16.25
CA ARG A 208 77.40 38.18 -15.54
C ARG A 208 78.20 37.83 -14.30
N GLU A 209 77.81 36.79 -13.58
CA GLU A 209 78.55 36.28 -12.43
C GLU A 209 79.92 35.72 -12.84
N MET A 210 79.97 34.91 -13.90
CA MET A 210 81.21 34.28 -14.37
C MET A 210 82.21 35.24 -15.01
N THR A 211 81.75 36.32 -15.65
CA THR A 211 82.64 37.24 -16.40
C THR A 211 82.72 38.66 -15.85
N GLY A 212 81.81 39.06 -14.95
CA GLY A 212 81.74 40.43 -14.42
C GLY A 212 81.45 41.52 -15.47
N ARG A 213 81.07 41.13 -16.70
CA ARG A 213 80.93 42.02 -17.87
C ARG A 213 79.52 41.99 -18.46
N LEU A 214 79.19 43.01 -19.25
CA LEU A 214 77.95 43.06 -20.02
C LEU A 214 77.96 41.98 -21.13
N ILE A 215 76.80 41.37 -21.38
CA ILE A 215 76.66 40.30 -22.38
C ILE A 215 76.87 40.87 -23.79
N PRO A 216 77.79 40.31 -24.60
CA PRO A 216 77.96 40.69 -25.99
C PRO A 216 76.68 40.51 -26.82
N ILE A 217 76.39 41.48 -27.69
CA ILE A 217 75.15 41.54 -28.48
C ILE A 217 74.98 40.29 -29.37
N SER A 218 76.07 39.69 -29.85
CA SER A 218 76.06 38.47 -30.66
C SER A 218 75.51 37.26 -29.88
N LEU A 219 76.00 37.04 -28.66
CA LEU A 219 75.56 35.96 -27.76
C LEU A 219 74.11 36.16 -27.34
N PHE A 220 73.74 37.39 -27.00
CA PHE A 220 72.36 37.72 -26.63
C PHE A 220 71.37 37.42 -27.78
N ARG A 221 71.74 37.73 -29.03
CA ARG A 221 70.92 37.41 -30.22
C ARG A 221 70.77 35.90 -30.40
N GLN A 222 71.79 35.10 -30.12
CA GLN A 222 71.72 33.63 -30.22
C GLN A 222 70.79 33.03 -29.16
N TRP A 223 70.95 33.43 -27.89
CA TRP A 223 70.07 32.97 -26.81
C TRP A 223 68.62 33.43 -27.02
N ARG A 224 68.42 34.65 -27.54
CA ARG A 224 67.09 35.14 -27.92
C ARG A 224 66.46 34.30 -29.03
N LYS A 225 67.24 33.87 -30.03
CA LYS A 225 66.75 32.94 -31.06
C LYS A 225 66.35 31.59 -30.47
N LEU A 226 67.11 31.05 -29.51
CA LEU A 226 66.78 29.80 -28.82
C LEU A 226 65.47 29.89 -28.03
N LEU A 227 65.27 31.00 -27.31
CA LEU A 227 64.01 31.29 -26.61
C LEU A 227 62.82 31.33 -27.58
N LEU A 228 62.95 32.04 -28.71
CA LEU A 228 61.87 32.17 -29.71
C LEU A 228 61.61 30.87 -30.48
N THR A 229 62.59 29.97 -30.56
CA THR A 229 62.46 28.66 -31.22
C THR A 229 62.04 27.55 -30.27
N GLY A 230 61.82 27.86 -28.99
CA GLY A 230 61.36 26.89 -27.98
C GLY A 230 62.38 25.81 -27.61
N LYS A 231 63.66 25.98 -27.99
CA LYS A 231 64.72 25.03 -27.65
C LYS A 231 65.24 25.32 -26.24
N PRO A 232 65.48 24.29 -25.39
CA PRO A 232 65.98 24.50 -24.04
C PRO A 232 67.35 25.20 -24.07
N LEU A 233 67.54 26.22 -23.23
CA LEU A 233 68.81 26.95 -23.11
C LEU A 233 69.87 26.19 -22.31
N PHE A 234 69.46 25.21 -21.51
CA PHE A 234 70.32 24.35 -20.72
C PHE A 234 70.40 22.95 -21.37
N PRO A 235 71.58 22.31 -21.42
CA PRO A 235 71.70 20.92 -21.84
C PRO A 235 70.95 19.97 -20.87
N GLU A 236 70.43 18.86 -21.39
CA GLU A 236 69.48 17.96 -20.70
C GLU A 236 70.03 17.24 -19.45
N SER A 237 71.29 17.44 -19.07
CA SER A 237 71.91 16.83 -17.88
C SER A 237 71.23 17.21 -16.54
N HIS A 238 70.37 18.24 -16.53
CA HIS A 238 69.60 18.66 -15.35
C HIS A 238 68.10 18.29 -15.40
N ARG A 239 67.65 17.49 -16.38
CA ARG A 239 66.23 17.08 -16.50
C ARG A 239 65.93 15.65 -16.01
N ALA A 240 66.92 14.91 -15.52
CA ALA A 240 66.76 13.55 -15.00
C ALA A 240 65.72 13.43 -13.86
N ASP A 241 65.39 14.53 -13.18
CA ASP A 241 64.37 14.53 -12.12
C ASP A 241 62.92 14.58 -12.63
N ARG A 242 62.67 14.72 -13.94
CA ARG A 242 61.30 14.78 -14.52
C ARG A 242 60.73 13.42 -14.96
N GLU A 243 61.53 12.36 -15.01
CA GLU A 243 61.09 11.08 -15.58
C GLU A 243 60.46 10.10 -14.56
N MET A 244 60.47 10.42 -13.27
CA MET A 244 59.95 9.55 -12.19
C MET A 244 58.42 9.61 -12.01
N GLY A 245 57.63 9.68 -13.08
CA GLY A 245 56.17 9.84 -12.96
C GLY A 245 55.30 9.35 -14.12
N LYS A 246 55.84 8.62 -15.10
CA LYS A 246 55.03 7.99 -16.15
C LYS A 246 54.78 6.52 -15.82
N THR A 247 53.74 6.26 -15.04
CA THR A 247 53.17 4.92 -14.91
C THR A 247 52.14 4.68 -16.02
N ASN A 248 52.49 3.77 -16.92
CA ASN A 248 51.67 2.98 -17.85
C ASN A 248 50.17 3.33 -17.97
N GLU A 249 49.80 3.86 -19.13
CA GLU A 249 48.41 4.08 -19.55
C GLU A 249 47.87 2.85 -20.32
N THR A 250 46.81 2.24 -19.80
CA THR A 250 46.09 1.07 -20.36
C THR A 250 45.15 1.48 -21.51
N PRO A 251 44.77 0.57 -22.44
CA PRO A 251 44.06 0.89 -23.70
C PRO A 251 42.68 1.57 -23.57
N ALA A 252 42.08 1.58 -22.38
CA ALA A 252 40.77 2.19 -22.12
C ALA A 252 40.75 3.73 -22.27
N GLN A 253 41.91 4.39 -22.32
CA GLN A 253 41.97 5.86 -22.48
C GLN A 253 41.75 6.34 -23.92
N ARG A 254 41.79 5.45 -24.92
CA ARG A 254 41.59 5.84 -26.33
C ARG A 254 40.13 6.11 -26.67
N GLU A 255 39.19 5.42 -26.05
CA GLU A 255 37.76 5.65 -26.28
C GLU A 255 37.29 6.97 -25.65
N ASN A 256 37.82 7.34 -24.47
CA ASN A 256 37.58 8.64 -23.84
C ASN A 256 38.11 9.83 -24.66
N SER A 257 39.03 9.62 -25.60
CA SER A 257 39.62 10.71 -26.39
C SER A 257 38.71 11.20 -27.52
N ALA A 258 37.79 10.36 -28.01
CA ALA A 258 36.83 10.70 -29.05
C ALA A 258 35.68 11.55 -28.50
N ASP A 259 35.10 11.16 -27.36
CA ASP A 259 34.06 11.96 -26.67
C ASP A 259 34.59 13.31 -26.19
N VAL A 260 35.86 13.38 -25.76
CA VAL A 260 36.52 14.64 -25.34
C VAL A 260 36.76 15.61 -26.51
N LEU A 261 36.78 15.12 -27.76
CA LEU A 261 36.91 15.97 -28.96
C LEU A 261 35.56 16.60 -29.35
N GLU A 262 34.45 15.86 -29.27
CA GLU A 262 33.10 16.39 -29.52
C GLU A 262 32.67 17.40 -28.43
N ASP A 263 33.03 17.16 -27.17
CA ASP A 263 32.86 18.13 -26.06
C ASP A 263 33.72 19.39 -26.26
N ARG A 264 34.84 19.29 -27.00
CA ARG A 264 35.75 20.41 -27.26
C ARG A 264 35.16 21.45 -28.21
N GLU A 265 34.29 21.02 -29.12
CA GLU A 265 33.60 21.88 -30.09
C GLU A 265 32.34 22.55 -29.49
N THR A 266 31.75 21.97 -28.43
CA THR A 266 30.52 22.45 -27.78
C THR A 266 30.75 23.34 -26.55
N LEU A 267 31.97 23.40 -26.00
CA LEU A 267 32.32 24.11 -24.73
C LEU A 267 33.00 25.49 -24.90
N LEU A 268 32.93 26.09 -26.09
CA LEU A 268 33.35 27.49 -26.27
C LEU A 268 32.14 28.40 -26.10
N ASP A 269 31.78 28.69 -24.86
CA ASP A 269 30.93 29.85 -24.56
C ASP A 269 31.67 31.11 -25.03
N GLU A 270 31.07 31.83 -25.99
CA GLU A 270 31.57 33.09 -26.60
C GLU A 270 32.02 34.10 -25.52
N GLN A 271 31.43 34.02 -24.33
CA GLN A 271 31.67 34.88 -23.18
C GLN A 271 33.00 34.60 -22.46
N ASP A 272 33.43 33.34 -22.36
CA ASP A 272 34.73 32.96 -21.78
C ASP A 272 35.90 33.40 -22.67
N LEU A 273 35.69 33.40 -23.99
CA LEU A 273 36.67 33.89 -24.97
C LEU A 273 36.87 35.41 -24.83
N GLN A 274 35.79 36.15 -24.60
CA GLN A 274 35.85 37.60 -24.39
C GLN A 274 36.61 37.96 -23.12
N ASP A 275 36.36 37.28 -21.99
CA ASP A 275 37.08 37.53 -20.74
C ASP A 275 38.59 37.19 -20.83
N TYR A 276 38.95 36.16 -21.60
CA TYR A 276 40.35 35.78 -21.84
C TYR A 276 41.13 36.85 -22.60
N THR A 277 40.54 37.43 -23.65
CA THR A 277 41.21 38.47 -24.46
C THR A 277 41.45 39.76 -23.67
N VAL A 278 40.51 40.14 -22.80
CA VAL A 278 40.60 41.35 -21.96
C VAL A 278 41.70 41.21 -20.90
N LEU A 279 41.87 40.02 -20.32
CA LEU A 279 42.93 39.75 -19.34
C LEU A 279 44.32 39.66 -19.99
N GLN A 280 44.44 39.00 -21.15
CA GLN A 280 45.67 38.93 -21.94
C GLN A 280 46.17 40.33 -22.33
N LEU A 281 45.29 41.19 -22.86
CA LEU A 281 45.64 42.56 -23.24
C LEU A 281 46.08 43.39 -22.03
N ARG A 282 45.41 43.27 -20.88
CA ARG A 282 45.79 44.00 -19.65
C ARG A 282 47.16 43.58 -19.11
N LEU A 283 47.46 42.28 -19.07
CA LEU A 283 48.74 41.77 -18.57
C LEU A 283 49.91 42.14 -19.49
N VAL A 284 49.71 42.06 -20.81
CA VAL A 284 50.71 42.46 -21.80
C VAL A 284 50.96 43.97 -21.74
N ILE A 285 49.92 44.80 -21.61
CA ILE A 285 50.07 46.27 -21.44
C ILE A 285 50.84 46.61 -20.17
N ILE A 286 50.54 45.96 -19.03
CA ILE A 286 51.26 46.21 -17.76
C ILE A 286 52.74 45.83 -17.87
N ILE A 287 53.05 44.69 -18.49
CA ILE A 287 54.44 44.23 -18.71
C ILE A 287 55.19 45.21 -19.63
N ILE A 288 54.57 45.68 -20.71
CA ILE A 288 55.16 46.68 -21.62
C ILE A 288 55.42 48.00 -20.88
N ILE A 289 54.47 48.49 -20.07
CA ILE A 289 54.63 49.72 -19.28
C ILE A 289 55.79 49.58 -18.28
N LEU A 290 55.93 48.42 -17.61
CA LEU A 290 57.02 48.16 -16.68
C LEU A 290 58.39 48.07 -17.37
N ILE A 291 58.46 47.49 -18.56
CA ILE A 291 59.68 47.41 -19.36
C ILE A 291 60.07 48.81 -19.88
N VAL A 292 59.12 49.60 -20.38
CA VAL A 292 59.36 50.96 -20.87
C VAL A 292 59.79 51.89 -19.74
N LYS A 293 59.14 51.83 -18.56
CA LYS A 293 59.56 52.60 -17.37
C LYS A 293 60.96 52.23 -16.91
N ARG A 294 61.33 50.94 -16.94
CA ARG A 294 62.66 50.46 -16.52
C ARG A 294 63.74 50.81 -17.55
N SER A 295 63.41 50.85 -18.84
CA SER A 295 64.31 51.26 -19.93
C SER A 295 64.55 52.79 -19.92
N LEU A 296 63.51 53.61 -19.71
CA LEU A 296 63.63 55.06 -19.55
C LEU A 296 64.39 55.46 -18.28
N ALA A 297 64.26 54.68 -17.20
CA ALA A 297 65.07 54.85 -15.99
C ALA A 297 66.55 54.49 -16.20
N PHE A 298 66.83 53.55 -17.11
CA PHE A 298 68.18 53.10 -17.43
C PHE A 298 68.91 54.06 -18.40
N GLN A 299 68.20 54.71 -19.33
CA GLN A 299 68.79 55.72 -20.22
C GLN A 299 69.11 57.06 -19.54
N ARG A 300 68.54 57.35 -18.36
CA ARG A 300 68.81 58.58 -17.59
C ARG A 300 69.94 58.47 -16.57
N ALA A 301 70.61 57.32 -16.47
CA ALA A 301 71.78 57.12 -15.61
C ALA A 301 72.91 56.57 -16.50
N THR A 302 73.82 57.40 -17.03
CA THR A 302 75.04 57.91 -16.38
C THR A 302 75.74 58.99 -17.24
N PRO A 303 76.81 59.70 -16.77
CA PRO A 303 77.18 60.07 -15.40
C PRO A 303 77.65 61.54 -15.28
N VAL A 304 77.10 62.36 -14.38
CA VAL A 304 77.86 63.49 -13.81
C VAL A 304 77.38 63.75 -12.37
N LEU A 305 78.33 63.71 -11.43
CA LEU A 305 78.30 64.16 -10.03
C LEU A 305 77.41 63.34 -9.05
N CYS A 306 78.05 62.57 -8.16
CA CYS A 306 78.48 62.96 -6.81
C CYS A 306 77.34 63.33 -5.84
N GLN A 307 77.24 62.50 -4.79
CA GLN A 307 76.79 62.82 -3.43
C GLN A 307 75.49 63.63 -3.24
N HIS A 308 74.38 62.92 -3.06
CA HIS A 308 73.40 63.07 -1.96
C HIS A 308 72.08 62.42 -2.38
N ARG A 309 71.78 61.25 -1.82
CA ARG A 309 70.48 60.61 -2.01
C ARG A 309 70.05 59.88 -0.75
N LEU A 310 69.36 60.58 0.13
CA LEU A 310 68.33 59.99 0.98
C LEU A 310 67.30 61.08 1.25
N VAL A 311 66.02 60.68 1.29
CA VAL A 311 64.83 61.51 1.51
C VAL A 311 64.29 62.22 0.26
N ARG A 312 63.45 61.50 -0.49
CA ARG A 312 62.14 61.96 -1.03
C ARG A 312 61.63 60.95 -2.04
N PHE A 313 61.01 59.87 -1.55
CA PHE A 313 60.04 59.07 -2.32
C PHE A 313 59.10 58.41 -1.31
N HIS A 314 58.27 59.22 -0.64
CA HIS A 314 57.27 58.73 0.32
C HIS A 314 55.84 59.23 0.05
N ARG A 315 55.51 59.63 -1.20
CA ARG A 315 54.14 59.96 -1.59
C ARG A 315 53.82 59.40 -2.97
N ALA A 316 53.45 58.12 -3.04
CA ALA A 316 52.77 57.51 -4.18
C ALA A 316 52.15 56.15 -3.82
N ALA A 317 51.76 55.92 -2.57
CA ALA A 317 51.31 54.60 -2.09
C ALA A 317 49.79 54.50 -1.82
N ASP A 318 49.02 55.58 -1.98
CA ASP A 318 47.65 55.62 -1.45
C ASP A 318 46.52 55.45 -2.47
N TRP A 319 46.80 54.98 -3.70
CA TRP A 319 45.75 54.74 -4.71
C TRP A 319 45.62 53.28 -5.21
N GLU A 320 46.35 52.32 -4.63
CA GLU A 320 46.31 50.90 -5.05
C GLU A 320 45.46 49.99 -4.14
N ALA A 321 44.66 50.54 -3.23
CA ALA A 321 43.97 49.74 -2.22
C ALA A 321 42.65 49.08 -2.66
N GLN A 322 42.12 49.35 -3.87
CA GLN A 322 40.72 48.97 -4.19
C GLN A 322 40.51 47.92 -5.30
N LEU A 323 41.56 47.29 -5.85
CA LEU A 323 41.40 46.28 -6.92
C LEU A 323 42.22 45.00 -6.67
N CYS A 324 41.51 43.95 -6.26
CA CYS A 324 41.81 42.52 -6.39
C CYS A 324 42.82 41.80 -5.44
N PRO A 325 42.57 40.50 -5.16
CA PRO A 325 43.19 39.73 -4.06
C PRO A 325 44.40 38.89 -4.50
N SER A 326 45.22 39.37 -5.43
CA SER A 326 46.41 38.65 -5.92
C SER A 326 47.73 39.12 -5.27
N LYS A 327 47.70 39.43 -3.97
CA LYS A 327 48.89 39.89 -3.22
C LYS A 327 49.93 38.80 -2.91
N ARG A 328 49.72 37.55 -3.32
CA ARG A 328 50.67 36.43 -3.08
C ARG A 328 51.74 36.29 -4.16
N ILE A 329 51.43 36.59 -5.43
CA ILE A 329 52.35 36.34 -6.56
C ILE A 329 53.35 37.49 -6.72
N LEU A 330 52.96 38.73 -6.41
CA LEU A 330 53.86 39.88 -6.46
C LEU A 330 54.88 39.90 -5.31
N ARG A 331 54.58 39.24 -4.17
CA ARG A 331 55.54 39.09 -3.05
C ARG A 331 56.64 38.08 -3.37
N THR A 332 56.32 36.95 -3.99
CA THR A 332 57.32 35.93 -4.36
C THR A 332 58.28 36.43 -5.42
N VAL A 333 57.81 37.16 -6.43
CA VAL A 333 58.69 37.76 -7.46
C VAL A 333 59.59 38.85 -6.86
N ARG A 334 59.10 39.62 -5.87
CA ARG A 334 59.90 40.65 -5.19
C ARG A 334 60.99 40.06 -4.27
N VAL A 335 60.71 38.94 -3.59
CA VAL A 335 61.71 38.24 -2.76
C VAL A 335 62.76 37.56 -3.64
N PHE A 336 62.36 36.95 -4.76
CA PHE A 336 63.28 36.27 -5.67
C PHE A 336 64.25 37.25 -6.35
N LEU A 337 63.79 38.44 -6.74
CA LEU A 337 64.64 39.49 -7.32
C LEU A 337 65.55 40.18 -6.30
N SER A 338 65.17 40.21 -5.01
CA SER A 338 65.99 40.82 -3.95
C SER A 338 67.10 39.87 -3.47
N ALA A 339 66.90 38.55 -3.54
CA ALA A 339 67.89 37.56 -3.14
C ALA A 339 69.00 37.37 -4.19
N HIS A 340 68.68 37.45 -5.49
CA HIS A 340 69.64 37.14 -6.55
C HIS A 340 70.55 38.32 -6.97
N PHE A 341 70.26 39.56 -6.55
CA PHE A 341 71.04 40.75 -6.87
C PHE A 341 71.61 41.47 -5.64
N GLY A 342 71.41 40.94 -4.44
CA GLY A 342 71.90 41.52 -3.18
C GLY A 342 73.38 41.22 -2.84
N PHE A 343 74.07 40.39 -3.63
CA PHE A 343 75.42 39.91 -3.29
C PHE A 343 76.59 40.74 -3.88
N PHE A 344 76.31 41.88 -4.54
CA PHE A 344 77.33 42.70 -5.21
C PHE A 344 77.62 44.07 -4.53
N ALA A 345 77.30 44.22 -3.25
CA ALA A 345 77.66 45.42 -2.48
C ALA A 345 78.37 45.02 -1.18
N GLY A 346 79.69 44.78 -1.26
CA GLY A 346 80.48 44.43 -0.08
C GLY A 346 81.93 44.05 -0.32
N VAL A 347 82.68 44.74 -1.20
CA VAL A 347 84.15 44.86 -1.11
C VAL A 347 84.56 46.22 -1.70
N CYS A 348 84.62 47.23 -0.83
CA CYS A 348 85.63 48.29 -0.83
C CYS A 348 86.11 48.41 0.62
#